data_AF-A0A1V5MS94-F1
#
_entry.id   AF-A0A1V5MS94-F1
#
_cell.length_a   1.000
_cell.length_b   1.000
_cell.length_c   1.000
_cell.angle_alpha   90.00
_cell.angle_beta   90.00
_cell.angle_gamma   90.00
#
_symmetry.space_group_name_H-M   'P 1'
#
loop_
_entity.id
_entity.type
_entity.pdbx_description
1 polymer ?
#
loop_
_entity_poly.entity_id
_entity_poly.type
_entity_poly.pdbx_seq_one_letter_code
_entity_poly.pdbx_strand_id
1 'polypeptide(L)'
;MEQLLEIYYQSVGRNSVLLLNVPPDRRGLFYEVDVERLLGLRKALDTIFKTDLALKAAAKASNVWEDELLCGPANTVDGDPESFWATDDGVSEAWIEYDLGEPKKFNLAVLQENIVLGQRIEEFVVEWWDGKEWKEGSRGTTVGYKRILPMTAVEAQKVRVRILRSRVSATLSSFSLFYASIAGR
;
A
#
# COMPACT_ATOMS: atom_id res chain seq x y z
N MET A 1 -6.64 -20.45 -6.81
CA MET A 1 -5.63 -19.68 -6.06
C MET A 1 -5.77 -18.21 -6.38
N GLU A 2 -5.74 -17.82 -7.65
CA GLU A 2 -5.99 -16.43 -8.09
C GLU A 2 -7.21 -15.80 -7.42
N GLN A 3 -8.34 -16.50 -7.35
CA GLN A 3 -9.56 -16.00 -6.71
C GLN A 3 -9.40 -15.69 -5.20
N LEU A 4 -8.62 -16.47 -4.44
CA LEU A 4 -8.40 -16.18 -3.01
C LEU A 4 -7.53 -14.95 -2.81
N LEU A 5 -6.53 -14.77 -3.67
CA LEU A 5 -5.68 -13.57 -3.66
C LEU A 5 -6.47 -12.33 -4.07
N GLU A 6 -7.35 -12.45 -5.07
CA GLU A 6 -8.28 -11.40 -5.47
C GLU A 6 -9.22 -11.01 -4.32
N ILE A 7 -9.84 -12.00 -3.65
CA ILE A 7 -10.68 -11.74 -2.46
C ILE A 7 -9.86 -11.03 -1.37
N TYR A 8 -8.61 -11.43 -1.13
CA TYR A 8 -7.74 -10.77 -0.16
C TYR A 8 -7.47 -9.30 -0.54
N TYR A 9 -7.17 -9.00 -1.80
CA TYR A 9 -6.99 -7.63 -2.28
C TYR A 9 -8.27 -6.81 -2.25
N GLN A 10 -9.44 -7.43 -2.47
CA GLN A 10 -10.74 -6.76 -2.42
C GLN A 10 -11.30 -6.62 -1.00
N SER A 11 -10.70 -7.25 0.01
CA SER A 11 -11.06 -7.16 1.43
C SER A 11 -9.96 -6.45 2.24
N VAL A 12 -8.92 -7.19 2.65
CA VAL A 12 -7.77 -6.65 3.39
C VAL A 12 -7.07 -5.53 2.64
N GLY A 13 -6.98 -5.66 1.31
CA GLY A 13 -6.45 -4.60 0.46
C GLY A 13 -7.34 -3.37 0.30
N ARG A 14 -8.55 -3.35 0.87
CA ARG A 14 -9.51 -2.24 0.80
C ARG A 14 -10.01 -1.82 2.19
N ASN A 15 -9.11 -1.76 3.18
CA ASN A 15 -9.43 -1.30 4.53
C ASN A 15 -10.54 -2.14 5.22
N SER A 16 -10.49 -3.46 5.09
CA SER A 16 -11.44 -4.38 5.72
C SER A 16 -10.76 -5.63 6.27
N VAL A 17 -11.49 -6.43 7.03
CA VAL A 17 -11.05 -7.75 7.51
C VAL A 17 -11.58 -8.84 6.56
N LEU A 18 -10.75 -9.84 6.28
CA LEU A 18 -11.21 -11.06 5.59
C LEU A 18 -11.61 -12.12 6.61
N LEU A 19 -12.91 -12.33 6.78
CA LEU A 19 -13.46 -13.45 7.54
C LEU A 19 -13.86 -14.57 6.55
N LEU A 20 -12.96 -15.54 6.37
CA LEU A 20 -13.15 -16.63 5.41
C LEU A 20 -13.67 -17.89 6.11
N ASN A 21 -14.86 -18.36 5.70
CA ASN A 21 -15.43 -19.60 6.20
C ASN A 21 -14.75 -20.82 5.56
N VAL A 22 -14.40 -21.82 6.39
CA VAL A 22 -13.83 -23.10 5.97
C VAL A 22 -14.59 -24.20 6.72
N PRO A 23 -15.61 -24.82 6.11
CA PRO A 23 -16.45 -25.78 6.81
C PRO A 23 -15.75 -27.15 6.93
N PRO A 24 -15.87 -27.85 8.08
CA PRO A 24 -15.48 -29.25 8.16
C PRO A 24 -16.45 -30.11 7.33
N ASP A 25 -15.94 -31.23 6.81
CA ASP A 25 -16.76 -32.22 6.11
C ASP A 25 -17.47 -33.18 7.08
N ARG A 26 -18.15 -34.21 6.56
CA ARG A 26 -18.89 -35.18 7.36
C ARG A 26 -18.02 -36.04 8.28
N ARG A 27 -16.70 -36.05 8.10
CA ARG A 27 -15.74 -36.71 9.00
C ARG A 27 -15.38 -35.83 10.20
N GLY A 28 -15.81 -34.57 10.21
CA GLY A 28 -15.40 -33.56 11.19
C GLY A 28 -13.99 -33.02 10.92
N LEU A 29 -13.47 -33.18 9.69
CA LEU A 29 -12.14 -32.73 9.28
C LEU A 29 -12.28 -31.65 8.21
N PHE A 30 -11.29 -30.77 8.09
CA PHE A 30 -11.20 -29.91 6.91
C PHE A 30 -10.80 -30.73 5.70
N TYR A 31 -11.43 -30.43 4.56
CA TYR A 31 -11.13 -31.11 3.32
C TYR A 31 -9.69 -30.79 2.90
N GLU A 32 -8.96 -31.81 2.46
CA GLU A 32 -7.53 -31.74 2.22
C GLU A 32 -7.20 -30.66 1.15
N VAL A 33 -8.07 -30.53 0.14
CA VAL A 33 -7.96 -29.49 -0.90
C VAL A 33 -8.10 -28.09 -0.31
N ASP A 34 -8.98 -27.85 0.65
CA ASP A 34 -9.16 -26.53 1.26
C ASP A 34 -7.91 -26.14 2.06
N VAL A 35 -7.34 -27.10 2.81
CA VAL A 35 -6.08 -26.92 3.54
C VAL A 35 -4.94 -26.56 2.58
N GLU A 36 -4.77 -27.30 1.48
CA GLU A 36 -3.76 -27.01 0.46
C GLU A 36 -3.92 -25.61 -0.15
N ARG A 37 -5.17 -25.18 -0.41
CA ARG A 37 -5.44 -23.84 -0.96
C ARG A 37 -5.08 -22.74 0.04
N LEU A 38 -5.41 -22.90 1.32
CA LEU A 38 -5.08 -21.92 2.36
C LEU A 38 -3.56 -21.81 2.59
N LEU A 39 -2.86 -22.94 2.62
CA LEU A 39 -1.40 -22.96 2.68
C LEU A 39 -0.77 -22.31 1.45
N GLY A 40 -1.34 -22.57 0.26
CA GLY A 40 -0.94 -21.91 -0.97
C GLY A 40 -1.12 -20.39 -0.92
N LEU A 41 -2.24 -19.90 -0.37
CA LEU A 41 -2.48 -18.47 -0.16
C LEU A 41 -1.43 -17.88 0.79
N ARG A 42 -1.18 -18.53 1.93
CA ARG A 42 -0.17 -18.07 2.89
C ARG A 42 1.21 -17.94 2.23
N LYS A 43 1.63 -18.98 1.51
CA LYS A 43 2.92 -18.98 0.78
C LYS A 43 3.00 -17.86 -0.26
N ALA A 44 1.90 -17.60 -0.98
CA ALA A 44 1.84 -16.51 -1.95
C ALA A 44 2.00 -15.14 -1.26
N LEU A 45 1.26 -14.88 -0.18
CA LEU A 45 1.36 -13.64 0.60
C LEU A 45 2.77 -13.45 1.17
N ASP A 46 3.37 -14.51 1.73
CA ASP A 46 4.74 -14.47 2.27
C ASP A 46 5.77 -14.15 1.19
N THR A 47 5.55 -14.60 -0.04
CA THR A 47 6.44 -14.33 -1.16
C THR A 47 6.28 -12.88 -1.65
N ILE A 48 5.03 -12.44 -1.82
CA ILE A 48 4.70 -11.11 -2.36
C ILE A 48 5.18 -10.00 -1.41
N PHE A 49 4.91 -10.14 -0.11
CA PHE A 49 5.20 -9.11 0.88
C PHE A 49 6.56 -9.30 1.58
N LYS A 50 7.43 -10.17 1.04
CA LYS A 50 8.72 -10.50 1.65
C LYS A 50 9.68 -9.31 1.72
N THR A 51 9.76 -8.57 0.63
CA THR A 51 10.75 -7.51 0.44
C THR A 51 10.04 -6.25 0.01
N ASP A 52 9.96 -5.28 0.91
CA ASP A 52 9.50 -3.93 0.58
C ASP A 52 10.60 -3.18 -0.18
N LEU A 53 10.30 -2.81 -1.42
CA LEU A 53 11.20 -2.14 -2.34
C LEU A 53 11.34 -0.64 -2.04
N ALA A 54 10.39 -0.05 -1.29
CA ALA A 54 10.38 1.35 -0.89
C ALA A 54 11.00 1.58 0.49
N LEU A 55 11.25 0.52 1.27
CA LEU A 55 11.83 0.63 2.61
C LEU A 55 13.15 1.42 2.58
N LYS A 56 13.21 2.49 3.38
CA LYS A 56 14.31 3.46 3.51
C LYS A 56 14.64 4.23 2.22
N ALA A 57 13.72 4.31 1.26
CA ALA A 57 13.86 5.19 0.11
C ALA A 57 14.02 6.65 0.55
N ALA A 58 14.79 7.43 -0.19
CA ALA A 58 14.85 8.87 0.06
C ALA A 58 13.50 9.47 -0.31
N ALA A 59 12.90 10.23 0.61
CA ALA A 59 11.55 10.77 0.43
C ALA A 59 11.56 12.30 0.57
N LYS A 60 10.73 12.97 -0.23
CA LYS A 60 10.43 14.41 -0.11
C LYS A 60 8.95 14.64 -0.34
N ALA A 61 8.39 15.69 0.26
CA ALA A 61 6.98 16.02 0.11
C ALA A 61 6.79 17.47 -0.34
N SER A 62 5.63 17.76 -0.92
CA SER A 62 5.22 19.14 -1.26
C SER A 62 4.89 19.99 -0.04
N ASN A 63 4.53 19.33 1.06
CA ASN A 63 4.12 19.94 2.32
C ASN A 63 4.41 18.96 3.46
N VAL A 64 4.78 19.49 4.62
CA VAL A 64 5.07 18.74 5.84
C VAL A 64 4.57 19.61 6.99
N TRP A 65 3.82 19.03 7.92
CA TRP A 65 3.36 19.73 9.11
C TRP A 65 4.52 20.17 9.97
N GLU A 66 4.69 21.49 10.15
CA GLU A 66 5.65 22.23 11.00
C GLU A 66 7.06 21.65 11.19
N ASP A 67 7.21 20.50 11.85
CA ASP A 67 8.47 19.86 12.18
C ASP A 67 8.70 18.55 11.39
N GLU A 68 9.56 18.63 10.37
CA GLU A 68 9.94 17.48 9.55
C GLU A 68 10.62 16.35 10.36
N LEU A 69 11.21 16.64 11.52
CA LEU A 69 11.77 15.60 12.39
C LEU A 69 10.68 14.76 13.06
N LEU A 70 9.48 15.31 13.24
CA LEU A 70 8.35 14.61 13.86
C LEU A 70 7.50 13.88 12.83
N CYS A 71 7.22 14.51 11.69
CA CYS A 71 6.30 13.96 10.69
C CYS A 71 6.76 14.15 9.24
N GLY A 72 8.06 14.01 9.00
CA GLY A 72 8.64 14.08 7.66
C GLY A 72 8.24 12.92 6.75
N PRO A 73 8.42 13.07 5.43
CA PRO A 73 8.05 12.04 4.45
C PRO A 73 8.83 10.73 4.61
N ALA A 74 10.05 10.78 5.17
CA ALA A 74 10.86 9.59 5.43
C ALA A 74 10.20 8.60 6.40
N ASN A 75 9.33 9.07 7.29
CA ASN A 75 8.58 8.23 8.23
C ASN A 75 7.66 7.24 7.51
N THR A 76 7.21 7.55 6.30
CA THR A 76 6.35 6.63 5.55
C THR A 76 7.07 5.38 5.02
N VAL A 77 8.41 5.35 5.11
CA VAL A 77 9.24 4.27 4.56
C VAL A 77 10.30 3.80 5.57
N ASP A 78 10.15 4.10 6.86
CA ASP A 78 11.13 3.74 7.89
C ASP A 78 10.90 2.33 8.49
N GLY A 79 9.68 1.79 8.35
CA GLY A 79 9.25 0.51 8.90
C GLY A 79 8.67 0.60 10.32
N ASP A 80 8.49 1.80 10.87
CA ASP A 80 7.84 2.06 12.15
C ASP A 80 6.34 2.37 11.93
N PRO A 81 5.41 1.54 12.44
CA PRO A 81 3.99 1.79 12.26
C PRO A 81 3.45 3.00 13.06
N GLU A 82 4.20 3.49 14.05
CA GLU A 82 3.80 4.63 14.90
C GLU A 82 4.26 5.97 14.34
N SER A 83 5.26 5.97 13.46
CA SER A 83 5.68 7.17 12.73
C SER A 83 4.72 7.44 11.57
N PHE A 84 4.65 8.70 11.15
CA PHE A 84 3.81 9.11 10.03
C PHE A 84 4.30 10.42 9.42
N TRP A 85 3.88 10.66 8.20
CA TRP A 85 3.90 11.97 7.56
C TRP A 85 2.54 12.64 7.68
N ALA A 86 2.51 13.96 7.82
CA ALA A 86 1.31 14.76 7.81
C ALA A 86 1.48 16.06 7.03
N THR A 87 0.37 16.58 6.48
CA THR A 87 0.31 17.94 5.94
C THR A 87 -0.16 18.95 6.99
N ASP A 88 0.11 20.23 6.75
CA ASP A 88 -0.46 21.32 7.54
C ASP A 88 -2.00 21.27 7.56
N ASP A 89 -2.58 21.87 8.59
CA ASP A 89 -4.02 22.04 8.68
C ASP A 89 -4.58 22.84 7.50
N GLY A 90 -5.68 22.34 6.93
CA GLY A 90 -6.31 22.93 5.74
C GLY A 90 -5.65 22.54 4.41
N VAL A 91 -4.50 21.86 4.40
CA VAL A 91 -3.89 21.33 3.18
C VAL A 91 -4.50 19.96 2.86
N SER A 92 -5.39 19.93 1.85
CA SER A 92 -6.09 18.72 1.41
C SER A 92 -5.46 18.03 0.20
N GLU A 93 -4.46 18.67 -0.43
CA GLU A 93 -3.74 18.21 -1.61
C GLU A 93 -2.24 18.28 -1.37
N ALA A 94 -1.54 17.17 -1.60
CA ALA A 94 -0.09 17.09 -1.41
C ALA A 94 0.47 15.88 -2.15
N TRP A 95 1.78 15.81 -2.28
CA TRP A 95 2.46 14.62 -2.79
C TRP A 95 3.68 14.27 -1.95
N ILE A 96 4.02 12.98 -1.95
CA ILE A 96 5.28 12.43 -1.45
C ILE A 96 5.96 11.72 -2.62
N GLU A 97 7.18 12.13 -2.96
CA GLU A 97 8.05 11.51 -3.96
C GLU A 97 9.09 10.67 -3.25
N TYR A 98 9.31 9.45 -3.75
CA TYR A 98 10.27 8.49 -3.28
C TYR A 98 11.30 8.21 -4.38
N ASP A 99 12.59 8.29 -4.04
CA ASP A 99 13.70 7.82 -4.85
C ASP A 99 14.18 6.48 -4.30
N LEU A 100 13.97 5.42 -5.09
CA LEU A 100 14.30 4.04 -4.73
C LEU A 100 15.81 3.75 -4.81
N GLY A 101 16.62 4.73 -5.24
CA GLY A 101 18.07 4.67 -5.40
C GLY A 101 18.52 4.09 -6.75
N GLU A 102 17.79 3.11 -7.26
CA GLU A 102 17.98 2.48 -8.55
C GLU A 102 16.63 2.08 -9.16
N PRO A 103 16.53 1.82 -10.47
CA PRO A 103 15.33 1.28 -11.07
C PRO A 103 14.94 -0.06 -10.42
N LYS A 104 13.74 -0.14 -9.85
CA LYS A 104 13.18 -1.38 -9.29
C LYS A 104 11.89 -1.74 -10.02
N LYS A 105 11.67 -3.04 -10.19
CA LYS A 105 10.45 -3.58 -10.80
C LYS A 105 9.39 -3.81 -9.72
N PHE A 106 8.21 -3.22 -9.89
CA PHE A 106 7.09 -3.35 -8.95
C PHE A 106 5.74 -3.35 -9.69
N ASN A 107 4.72 -3.88 -9.03
CA ASN A 107 3.34 -3.90 -9.55
C ASN A 107 2.28 -3.85 -8.45
N LEU A 108 2.69 -3.59 -7.21
CA LEU A 108 1.81 -3.54 -6.05
C LEU A 108 2.29 -2.43 -5.12
N ALA A 109 1.43 -1.45 -4.87
CA ALA A 109 1.67 -0.43 -3.85
C ALA A 109 0.80 -0.69 -2.62
N VAL A 110 1.34 -0.45 -1.42
CA VAL A 110 0.59 -0.53 -0.17
C VAL A 110 0.69 0.80 0.56
N LEU A 111 -0.45 1.33 0.97
CA LEU A 111 -0.56 2.57 1.71
C LEU A 111 -1.30 2.33 3.04
N GLN A 112 -0.89 3.01 4.10
CA GLN A 112 -1.59 3.02 5.39
C GLN A 112 -1.65 4.45 5.94
N GLU A 113 -2.83 4.88 6.40
CA GLU A 113 -2.98 6.15 7.13
C GLU A 113 -2.64 5.98 8.61
N ASN A 114 -2.34 7.09 9.30
CA ASN A 114 -2.35 7.13 10.75
C ASN A 114 -3.79 7.11 11.27
N ILE A 115 -4.38 5.91 11.35
CA ILE A 115 -5.78 5.75 11.74
C ILE A 115 -6.07 6.09 13.21
N VAL A 116 -5.05 6.25 14.07
CA VAL A 116 -5.23 6.78 15.44
C VAL A 116 -5.81 8.19 15.38
N LEU A 117 -5.46 8.94 14.33
CA LEU A 117 -5.95 10.28 14.03
C LEU A 117 -7.20 10.29 13.12
N GLY A 118 -7.79 9.13 12.87
CA GLY A 118 -8.95 8.93 12.01
C GLY A 118 -8.60 8.69 10.53
N GLN A 119 -9.61 8.34 9.74
CA GLN A 119 -9.49 8.13 8.29
C GLN A 119 -9.80 9.42 7.52
N ARG A 120 -8.84 9.89 6.71
CA ARG A 120 -8.83 11.27 6.21
C ARG A 120 -8.76 11.37 4.69
N ILE A 121 -7.92 10.56 4.02
CA ILE A 121 -7.74 10.59 2.57
C ILE A 121 -9.00 10.12 1.83
N GLU A 122 -9.46 10.92 0.86
CA GLU A 122 -10.66 10.66 0.05
C GLU A 122 -10.35 10.32 -1.41
N GLU A 123 -9.22 10.81 -1.94
CA GLU A 123 -8.76 10.49 -3.29
C GLU A 123 -7.25 10.63 -3.41
N PHE A 124 -6.60 9.67 -4.07
CA PHE A 124 -5.17 9.68 -4.33
C PHE A 124 -4.80 8.86 -5.57
N VAL A 125 -3.59 9.09 -6.08
CA VAL A 125 -2.96 8.30 -7.13
C VAL A 125 -1.55 7.88 -6.74
N VAL A 126 -1.14 6.71 -7.20
CA VAL A 126 0.25 6.25 -7.20
C VAL A 126 0.78 6.37 -8.62
N GLU A 127 1.85 7.12 -8.77
CA GLU A 127 2.47 7.47 -10.05
C GLU A 127 3.93 7.00 -10.07
N TRP A 128 4.48 6.75 -11.26
CA TRP A 128 5.89 6.45 -11.46
C TRP A 128 6.47 7.38 -12.53
N TRP A 129 7.77 7.66 -12.43
CA TRP A 129 8.45 8.52 -13.40
C TRP A 129 9.02 7.69 -14.55
N ASP A 130 8.66 8.02 -15.79
CA ASP A 130 9.12 7.29 -16.98
C ASP A 130 10.43 7.85 -17.59
N GLY A 131 11.02 8.86 -16.93
CA GLY A 131 12.18 9.61 -17.43
C GLY A 131 11.81 10.98 -18.02
N LYS A 132 10.53 11.22 -18.33
CA LYS A 132 10.04 12.47 -18.94
C LYS A 132 8.85 13.06 -18.20
N GLU A 133 7.92 12.22 -17.76
CA GLU A 133 6.69 12.63 -17.09
C GLU A 133 6.24 11.60 -16.04
N TRP A 134 5.34 12.03 -15.17
CA TRP A 134 4.70 11.16 -14.19
C TRP A 134 3.55 10.39 -14.86
N LYS A 135 3.59 9.07 -14.79
CA LYS A 135 2.54 8.18 -15.29
C LYS A 135 1.73 7.62 -14.13
N GLU A 136 0.40 7.68 -14.25
CA GLU A 136 -0.51 7.07 -13.29
C GLU A 136 -0.38 5.54 -13.35
N GLY A 137 -0.06 4.92 -12.22
CA GLY A 137 0.01 3.46 -12.06
C GLY A 137 -1.29 2.90 -11.48
N SER A 138 -1.79 3.52 -10.42
CA SER A 138 -3.06 3.13 -9.77
C SER A 138 -3.74 4.32 -9.10
N ARG A 139 -5.06 4.24 -8.96
CA ARG A 139 -5.90 5.26 -8.33
C ARG A 139 -6.76 4.64 -7.24
N GLY A 140 -6.95 5.37 -6.15
CA GLY A 140 -7.83 4.98 -5.06
C GLY A 140 -8.63 6.17 -4.54
N THR A 141 -9.68 5.84 -3.80
CA THR A 141 -10.43 6.82 -3.01
C THR A 141 -9.86 6.85 -1.60
N THR A 142 -10.32 5.93 -0.76
CA THR A 142 -9.89 5.82 0.63
C THR A 142 -8.66 4.93 0.82
N VAL A 143 -7.83 5.27 1.80
CA VAL A 143 -6.70 4.43 2.24
C VAL A 143 -7.09 3.65 3.51
N GLY A 144 -7.35 4.34 4.62
CA GLY A 144 -7.65 3.76 5.92
C GLY A 144 -6.47 3.01 6.54
N TYR A 145 -6.75 1.92 7.26
CA TYR A 145 -5.73 1.11 7.91
C TYR A 145 -4.77 0.49 6.92
N LYS A 146 -5.28 0.00 5.78
CA LYS A 146 -4.47 -0.63 4.74
C LYS A 146 -5.16 -0.61 3.39
N ARG A 147 -4.42 -0.15 2.39
CA ARG A 147 -4.82 -0.16 0.99
C ARG A 147 -3.75 -0.84 0.14
N ILE A 148 -4.12 -1.89 -0.58
CA ILE A 148 -3.25 -2.61 -1.52
C ILE A 148 -3.74 -2.29 -2.93
N LEU A 149 -2.86 -1.75 -3.76
CA LEU A 149 -3.17 -1.26 -5.11
C LEU A 149 -2.33 -2.02 -6.14
N PRO A 150 -2.91 -3.01 -6.82
CA PRO A 150 -2.32 -3.59 -8.01
C PRO A 150 -2.20 -2.53 -9.12
N MET A 151 -1.16 -2.68 -9.95
CA MET A 151 -0.95 -1.91 -11.18
C MET A 151 -0.24 -2.78 -12.22
N THR A 152 -0.18 -2.29 -13.46
CA THR A 152 0.69 -2.91 -14.47
C THR A 152 2.13 -2.90 -13.98
N ALA A 153 2.86 -4.00 -14.19
CA ALA A 153 4.25 -4.08 -13.78
C ALA A 153 5.10 -3.05 -14.54
N VAL A 154 5.82 -2.23 -13.78
CA VAL A 154 6.70 -1.18 -14.28
C VAL A 154 8.06 -1.30 -13.63
N GLU A 155 9.06 -0.71 -14.27
CA GLU A 155 10.41 -0.59 -13.74
C GLU A 155 10.76 0.90 -13.70
N ALA A 156 10.95 1.42 -12.49
CA ALA A 156 11.19 2.84 -12.27
C ALA A 156 12.02 3.05 -11.01
N GLN A 157 12.81 4.14 -10.99
CA GLN A 157 13.55 4.57 -9.80
C GLN A 157 12.73 5.52 -8.94
N LYS A 158 11.82 6.30 -9.53
CA LYS A 158 11.04 7.30 -8.80
C LYS A 158 9.57 6.98 -8.83
N VAL A 159 8.94 7.09 -7.66
CA VAL A 159 7.53 6.81 -7.44
C VAL A 159 6.94 7.94 -6.61
N ARG A 160 5.67 8.26 -6.82
CA ARG A 160 5.00 9.35 -6.11
C ARG A 160 3.61 8.92 -5.67
N VAL A 161 3.28 9.20 -4.42
CA VAL A 161 1.90 9.20 -3.94
C VAL A 161 1.41 10.64 -4.01
N ARG A 162 0.32 10.89 -4.74
CA ARG A 162 -0.29 12.22 -4.83
C ARG A 162 -1.71 12.15 -4.28
N ILE A 163 -1.91 12.85 -3.19
CA ILE A 163 -3.20 13.03 -2.53
C ILE A 163 -3.94 14.15 -3.25
N LEU A 164 -5.10 13.80 -3.80
CA LEU A 164 -5.97 14.69 -4.58
C LEU A 164 -7.06 15.30 -3.72
N ARG A 165 -7.42 14.62 -2.63
CA ARG A 165 -8.44 15.07 -1.71
C ARG A 165 -8.31 14.39 -0.35
N SER A 166 -8.51 15.16 0.71
CA SER A 166 -8.57 14.71 2.09
C SER A 166 -9.62 15.53 2.84
N ARG A 167 -10.25 14.94 3.87
CA ARG A 167 -11.26 15.61 4.73
C ARG A 167 -10.67 16.74 5.57
N VAL A 168 -9.42 16.58 5.95
CA VAL A 168 -8.62 17.48 6.80
C VAL A 168 -7.14 17.36 6.38
N SER A 169 -6.17 17.70 7.23
CA SER A 169 -4.75 17.41 7.00
C SER A 169 -4.54 15.91 6.71
N ALA A 170 -3.91 15.60 5.58
CA ALA A 170 -3.66 14.22 5.20
C ALA A 170 -2.58 13.61 6.09
N THR A 171 -2.68 12.29 6.33
CA THR A 171 -1.66 11.54 7.09
C THR A 171 -1.36 10.23 6.40
N LEU A 172 -0.09 9.82 6.39
CA LEU A 172 0.32 8.51 5.90
C LEU A 172 1.35 7.92 6.88
N SER A 173 1.10 6.73 7.41
CA SER A 173 2.05 6.02 8.27
C SER A 173 2.99 5.14 7.46
N SER A 174 2.54 4.57 6.34
CA SER A 174 3.42 3.76 5.51
C SER A 174 3.09 3.81 4.02
N PHE A 175 4.15 3.69 3.22
CA PHE A 175 4.14 3.45 1.80
C PHE A 175 5.14 2.33 1.49
N SER A 176 4.65 1.28 0.84
CA SER A 176 5.47 0.12 0.46
C SER A 176 5.27 -0.25 -1.00
N LEU A 177 6.29 -0.82 -1.62
CA LEU A 177 6.26 -1.33 -2.99
C LEU A 177 6.67 -2.79 -3.03
N PHE A 178 5.92 -3.60 -3.77
CA PHE A 178 6.19 -5.02 -3.92
C PHE A 178 6.07 -5.46 -5.38
N TYR A 179 6.62 -6.63 -5.65
CA TYR A 179 6.47 -7.32 -6.92
C TYR A 179 5.78 -8.68 -6.71
N ALA A 180 4.57 -8.81 -7.25
CA ALA A 180 3.82 -10.05 -7.30
C ALA A 180 3.91 -10.66 -8.71
N SER A 181 4.57 -11.81 -8.85
CA SER A 181 4.61 -12.57 -10.11
C SER A 181 3.26 -13.18 -10.48
N ILE A 182 2.39 -13.38 -9.48
CA ILE A 182 1.00 -13.81 -9.64
C ILE A 182 0.13 -12.64 -9.22
N ALA A 183 -0.46 -11.94 -10.19
CA ALA A 183 -1.40 -10.86 -9.92
C ALA A 183 -2.80 -11.45 -9.71
N GLY A 184 -3.43 -11.18 -8.56
CA GLY A 184 -4.89 -11.18 -8.50
C GLY A 184 -5.38 -10.12 -9.48
N ARG A 185 -6.35 -10.47 -10.34
CA ARG A 185 -6.84 -9.56 -11.39
C ARG A 185 -7.51 -8.32 -10.81
#